data_AF-A0A1F0MPZ2-F1
#
_entry.id   AF-A0A1F0MPZ2-F1
#
_cell.length_a   1.000
_cell.length_b   1.000
_cell.length_c   1.000
_cell.angle_alpha   90.00
_cell.angle_beta   90.00
_cell.angle_gamma   90.00
#
_symmetry.space_group_name_H-M   'P 1'
#
loop_
_entity.id
_entity.type
_entity.pdbx_description
1 polymer ?
#
loop_
_entity_poly.entity_id
_entity_poly.type
_entity_poly.pdbx_seq_one_letter_code
_entity_poly.pdbx_strand_id
1 'polypeptide(L)'
;MSNFQTEADVMRSTADHADNVNADVNREIDRIQGVAESVRTFWQGSAQRSFDGLMARYDDAQRRLTEALTDISHNIRDNAKHYEHADVSTTESLDSLSGSAGLAL
;
A
#
# COMPACT_ATOMS: atom_id res chain seq x y z
N MET A 1 5.33 21.20 -15.37
CA MET A 1 4.52 20.10 -15.96
C MET A 1 5.30 18.78 -16.02
N SER A 2 6.45 18.65 -16.70
CA SER A 2 7.18 17.35 -16.81
C SER A 2 7.63 16.70 -15.49
N ASN A 3 8.11 17.47 -14.50
CA ASN A 3 8.57 16.89 -13.22
C ASN A 3 7.42 16.33 -12.36
N PHE A 4 6.24 16.96 -12.37
CA PHE A 4 5.08 16.52 -11.57
C PHE A 4 4.40 15.28 -12.14
N GLN A 5 4.35 15.14 -13.47
CA GLN A 5 3.92 13.89 -14.12
C GLN A 5 4.86 12.73 -13.75
N THR A 6 6.17 12.99 -13.71
CA THR A 6 7.16 11.99 -13.31
C THR A 6 6.98 11.57 -11.85
N GLU A 7 6.62 12.51 -10.96
CA GLU A 7 6.38 12.24 -9.54
C GLU A 7 5.10 11.42 -9.32
N ALA A 8 4.01 11.73 -10.04
CA ALA A 8 2.79 10.91 -10.02
C ALA A 8 3.02 9.48 -10.53
N ASP A 9 3.86 9.30 -11.56
CA ASP A 9 4.24 7.98 -12.07
C ASP A 9 5.06 7.18 -11.05
N VAL A 10 6.01 7.82 -10.35
CA VAL A 10 6.77 7.20 -9.26
C VAL A 10 5.84 6.78 -8.12
N MET A 11 4.84 7.60 -7.78
CA MET A 11 3.86 7.27 -6.76
C MET A 11 2.99 6.07 -7.16
N ARG A 12 2.50 6.00 -8.41
CA ARG A 12 1.78 4.82 -8.90
C ARG A 12 2.65 3.56 -8.84
N SER A 13 3.90 3.64 -9.31
CA SER A 13 4.83 2.51 -9.22
C SER A 13 5.11 2.07 -7.78
N THR A 14 5.18 3.01 -6.84
CA THR A 14 5.38 2.71 -5.42
C THR A 14 4.15 2.02 -4.80
N ALA A 15 2.94 2.46 -5.15
CA ALA A 15 1.71 1.80 -4.72
C ALA A 15 1.61 0.36 -5.26
N ASP A 16 1.95 0.15 -6.53
CA ASP A 16 1.97 -1.20 -7.11
C ASP A 16 3.03 -2.08 -6.45
N HIS A 17 4.19 -1.52 -6.08
CA HIS A 17 5.19 -2.23 -5.30
C HIS A 17 4.67 -2.63 -3.91
N ALA A 18 3.98 -1.72 -3.21
CA ALA A 18 3.37 -2.01 -1.90
C ALA A 18 2.33 -3.13 -1.98
N ASP A 19 1.50 -3.15 -3.04
CA ASP A 19 0.53 -4.23 -3.29
C ASP A 19 1.23 -5.57 -3.54
N ASN A 20 2.32 -5.58 -4.32
CA ASN A 20 3.13 -6.77 -4.55
C ASN A 20 3.76 -7.31 -3.26
N VAL A 21 4.33 -6.42 -2.43
CA VAL A 21 4.88 -6.78 -1.11
C VAL A 21 3.79 -7.38 -0.22
N ASN A 22 2.58 -6.81 -0.22
CA ASN A 22 1.46 -7.36 0.53
C ASN A 22 1.09 -8.77 0.06
N ALA A 23 1.05 -9.00 -1.26
CA ALA A 23 0.82 -10.33 -1.83
C ALA A 23 1.93 -11.34 -1.46
N ASP A 24 3.19 -10.89 -1.44
CA ASP A 24 4.33 -11.70 -1.03
C ASP A 24 4.27 -12.08 0.45
N VAL A 25 3.95 -11.11 1.31
CA VAL A 25 3.73 -11.31 2.75
C VAL A 25 2.62 -12.33 2.99
N ASN A 26 1.47 -12.20 2.32
CA ASN A 26 0.36 -13.14 2.47
C ASN A 26 0.75 -14.57 2.06
N ARG A 27 1.53 -14.72 0.98
CA ARG A 27 2.04 -16.05 0.56
C ARG A 27 2.99 -16.67 1.59
N GLU A 28 3.89 -15.89 2.17
CA GLU A 28 4.79 -16.42 3.20
C GLU A 28 4.04 -16.77 4.49
N ILE A 29 2.98 -16.04 4.80
CA ILE A 29 2.08 -16.34 5.92
C ILE A 29 1.38 -17.68 5.73
N ASP A 30 0.77 -17.90 4.56
CA ASP A 30 0.13 -19.18 4.24
C ASP A 30 1.12 -20.34 4.36
N ARG A 31 2.36 -20.11 3.92
CA ARG A 31 3.45 -21.08 4.04
C ARG A 31 3.79 -21.38 5.50
N ILE A 32 3.91 -20.35 6.35
CA ILE A 32 4.19 -20.52 7.78
C ILE A 32 3.04 -21.27 8.45
N GLN A 33 1.77 -20.93 8.16
CA GLN A 33 0.61 -21.65 8.66
C GLN A 33 0.64 -23.13 8.27
N GLY A 34 0.92 -23.45 7.00
CA GLY A 34 1.04 -24.84 6.55
C GLY A 34 2.15 -25.63 7.27
N VAL A 35 3.31 -25.02 7.49
CA VAL A 35 4.39 -25.63 8.29
C VAL A 35 3.92 -25.84 9.73
N ALA A 36 3.28 -24.82 10.32
CA ALA A 36 2.78 -24.85 11.68
C ALA A 36 1.74 -25.99 11.88
N GLU A 37 0.79 -26.15 10.96
CA GLU A 37 -0.18 -27.24 10.96
C GLU A 37 0.49 -28.62 10.84
N SER A 38 1.51 -28.75 9.99
CA SER A 38 2.23 -30.00 9.81
C SER A 38 2.93 -30.47 11.10
N VAL A 39 3.46 -29.53 11.88
CA VAL A 39 4.17 -29.84 13.13
C VAL A 39 3.23 -29.96 14.33
N ARG A 40 2.01 -29.41 14.25
CA ARG A 40 1.01 -29.44 15.32
C ARG A 40 0.72 -30.85 15.83
N THR A 41 0.69 -31.83 14.93
CA THR A 41 0.44 -33.25 15.23
C THR A 41 1.48 -33.86 16.20
N PHE A 42 2.69 -33.27 16.27
CA PHE A 42 3.77 -33.75 17.14
C PHE A 42 3.74 -33.12 18.54
N TRP A 43 2.97 -32.05 18.76
CA TRP A 43 2.99 -31.27 20.00
C TRP A 43 1.78 -31.62 20.87
N GLN A 44 1.90 -32.66 21.71
CA GLN A 44 0.83 -33.08 22.62
C GLN A 44 0.94 -32.38 24.00
N GLY A 45 -0.19 -32.01 24.59
CA GLY A 45 -0.26 -31.54 25.99
C GLY A 45 0.02 -30.05 26.17
N SER A 46 1.00 -29.69 27.00
CA SER A 46 1.31 -28.28 27.32
C SER A 46 1.84 -27.49 26.11
N ALA A 47 2.56 -28.16 25.21
CA ALA A 47 3.09 -27.58 23.99
C ALA A 47 1.97 -27.11 23.03
N GLN A 48 0.84 -27.82 23.01
CA GLN A 48 -0.31 -27.45 22.19
C GLN A 48 -0.88 -26.08 22.59
N ARG A 49 -1.04 -25.82 23.90
CA ARG A 49 -1.57 -24.53 24.37
C ARG A 49 -0.65 -23.36 24.06
N SER A 50 0.67 -23.55 24.20
CA SER A 50 1.65 -22.53 23.84
C SER A 50 1.65 -22.26 22.33
N PHE A 51 1.49 -23.31 21.53
CA PHE A 51 1.38 -23.20 20.08
C PHE A 51 0.08 -22.49 19.64
N ASP A 52 -1.06 -22.86 20.21
CA ASP A 52 -2.34 -22.18 19.93
C ASP A 52 -2.26 -20.68 20.27
N GLY A 53 -1.59 -20.33 21.38
CA GLY A 53 -1.33 -18.94 21.75
C GLY A 53 -0.36 -18.21 20.81
N LEU A 54 0.64 -18.91 20.28
CA LEU A 54 1.55 -18.37 19.26
C LEU A 54 0.79 -18.11 17.95
N MET A 55 -0.03 -19.06 17.50
CA MET A 55 -0.83 -18.92 16.28
C MET A 55 -1.81 -17.74 16.38
N ALA A 56 -2.49 -17.57 17.51
CA ALA A 56 -3.37 -16.41 17.69
C ALA A 56 -2.63 -15.06 17.61
N ARG A 57 -1.42 -14.96 18.16
CA ARG A 57 -0.59 -13.75 18.05
C ARG A 57 -0.05 -13.54 16.64
N TYR A 58 0.23 -14.64 15.96
CA TYR A 58 0.70 -14.63 14.58
C TYR A 58 -0.39 -14.10 13.63
N ASP A 59 -1.62 -14.60 13.75
CA ASP A 59 -2.77 -14.15 12.95
C ASP A 59 -3.08 -12.66 13.19
N ASP A 60 -2.97 -12.18 14.44
CA ASP A 60 -3.12 -10.75 14.73
C ASP A 60 -2.01 -9.90 14.10
N ALA A 61 -0.75 -10.35 14.18
CA ALA A 61 0.38 -9.66 13.58
C ALA A 61 0.26 -9.60 12.04
N GLN A 62 -0.17 -10.70 11.41
CA GLN A 62 -0.52 -10.74 9.99
C GLN A 62 -1.55 -9.67 9.66
N ARG A 63 -2.69 -9.65 10.37
CA ARG A 63 -3.81 -8.76 10.04
C ARG A 63 -3.37 -7.31 10.11
N ARG A 64 -2.62 -6.95 11.15
CA ARG A 64 -2.06 -5.60 11.34
C ARG A 64 -1.07 -5.23 10.23
N LEU A 65 -0.26 -6.17 9.76
CA LEU A 65 0.67 -5.94 8.66
C LEU A 65 -0.06 -5.71 7.34
N THR A 66 -1.04 -6.55 7.02
CA THR A 66 -1.87 -6.41 5.81
C THR A 66 -2.64 -5.08 5.82
N GLU A 67 -3.28 -4.73 6.93
CA GLU A 67 -3.98 -3.45 7.12
C GLU A 67 -3.02 -2.27 6.87
N ALA A 68 -1.84 -2.27 7.50
CA ALA A 68 -0.86 -1.20 7.33
C ALA A 68 -0.35 -1.07 5.88
N LEU A 69 -0.11 -2.19 5.19
CA LEU A 69 0.32 -2.16 3.79
C LEU A 69 -0.77 -1.64 2.86
N THR A 70 -2.02 -2.05 3.08
CA THR A 70 -3.18 -1.52 2.34
C THR A 70 -3.35 -0.02 2.57
N ASP A 71 -3.22 0.43 3.82
CA ASP A 71 -3.29 1.86 4.16
C ASP A 71 -2.17 2.65 3.46
N ILE A 72 -0.95 2.13 3.40
CA ILE A 72 0.18 2.75 2.68
C ILE A 72 -0.15 2.85 1.18
N SER A 73 -0.61 1.76 0.55
CA SER A 73 -0.99 1.76 -0.87
C SER A 73 -2.09 2.79 -1.16
N HIS A 74 -3.11 2.87 -0.31
CA HIS A 74 -4.18 3.87 -0.43
C HIS A 74 -3.65 5.30 -0.29
N ASN A 75 -2.84 5.56 0.73
CA ASN A 75 -2.28 6.90 0.96
C ASN A 75 -1.44 7.37 -0.23
N ILE A 76 -0.62 6.48 -0.81
CA ILE A 76 0.20 6.80 -1.98
C ILE A 76 -0.67 7.13 -3.19
N ARG A 77 -1.73 6.34 -3.44
CA ARG A 77 -2.67 6.59 -4.55
C ARG A 77 -3.45 7.89 -4.37
N ASP A 78 -3.90 8.18 -3.16
CA ASP A 78 -4.63 9.40 -2.86
C ASP A 78 -3.73 10.63 -3.02
N ASN A 79 -2.48 10.55 -2.55
CA ASN A 79 -1.51 11.62 -2.79
C ASN A 79 -1.25 11.80 -4.30
N ALA A 80 -1.07 10.73 -5.06
CA ALA A 80 -0.87 10.82 -6.52
C ALA A 80 -2.02 11.55 -7.24
N LYS A 81 -3.28 11.24 -6.87
CA LYS A 81 -4.46 11.94 -7.40
C LYS A 81 -4.49 13.42 -7.01
N HIS A 82 -4.10 13.76 -5.78
CA HIS A 82 -4.02 15.16 -5.36
C HIS A 82 -2.97 15.93 -6.16
N TYR A 83 -1.82 15.32 -6.44
CA TYR A 83 -0.78 15.92 -7.29
C TYR A 83 -1.27 16.13 -8.74
N GLU A 84 -1.96 15.16 -9.35
CA GLU A 84 -2.57 15.33 -10.67
C GLU A 84 -3.62 16.45 -10.71
N HIS A 85 -4.51 16.51 -9.72
CA HIS A 85 -5.54 17.56 -9.66
C HIS A 85 -4.95 18.96 -9.48
N ALA A 86 -3.91 19.09 -8.65
CA ALA A 86 -3.23 20.35 -8.44
C ALA A 86 -2.54 20.87 -9.71
N ASP A 87 -1.98 19.98 -10.55
CA ASP A 87 -1.36 20.34 -11.83
C ASP A 87 -2.41 20.82 -12.85
N VAL A 88 -3.55 20.13 -12.97
CA VAL A 88 -4.66 20.54 -13.84
C VAL A 88 -5.19 21.91 -13.44
N SER A 89 -5.50 22.11 -12.15
CA SER A 89 -6.02 23.39 -11.65
C SER A 89 -5.03 24.55 -11.85
N THR A 90 -3.73 24.31 -11.64
CA THR A 90 -2.69 25.32 -11.86
C THR A 90 -2.56 25.66 -13.34
N THR A 91 -2.62 24.66 -14.22
CA THR A 91 -2.53 24.85 -15.67
C THR A 91 -3.72 25.63 -16.22
N GLU A 92 -4.94 25.27 -15.83
CA GLU A 92 -6.17 25.98 -16.22
C GLU A 92 -6.17 27.43 -15.73
N SER A 93 -5.70 27.65 -14.50
CA SER A 93 -5.55 29.00 -13.94
C SER A 93 -4.54 29.82 -14.74
N LEU A 94 -3.38 29.25 -15.08
CA LEU A 94 -2.38 29.92 -15.89
C LEU A 94 -2.87 30.20 -17.33
N ASP A 95 -3.57 29.26 -17.94
CA ASP A 95 -4.13 29.41 -19.29
C ASP A 95 -5.18 30.53 -19.32
N SER A 96 -6.10 30.55 -18.34
CA SER A 96 -7.10 31.62 -18.20
C SER A 96 -6.49 33.00 -17.95
N LEU A 97 -5.42 33.07 -17.15
CA LEU A 97 -4.66 34.30 -16.94
C LEU A 97 -3.92 34.74 -18.21
N SER A 98 -3.32 33.81 -18.94
CA SER A 98 -2.63 34.10 -20.21
C SER A 98 -3.60 34.59 -21.31
N GLY A 99 -4.79 34.00 -21.40
CA GLY A 99 -5.85 34.43 -22.32
C GLY A 99 -6.41 35.81 -21.96
N SER A 100 -6.49 36.14 -20.67
CA SER A 100 -6.91 37.47 -20.21
C SER A 100 -5.83 38.55 -20.37
N ALA A 101 -4.55 38.19 -20.18
CA ALA A 101 -3.41 39.10 -20.35
C ALA A 101 -3.11 39.37 -21.84
N GLY A 102 -3.36 38.39 -22.72
CA GLY A 102 -3.21 38.54 -24.17
C GLY A 102 -4.26 39.44 -24.82
N LEU A 103 -5.36 39.77 -24.14
CA LEU A 103 -6.38 40.72 -24.60
C LEU A 103 -6.09 42.18 -24.19
N ALA A 104 -4.99 42.43 -23.48
CA ALA A 104 -4.63 43.75 -22.95
C ALA A 104 -3.50 44.48 -23.70
N LEU A 105 -3.07 43.97 -24.88
CA LEU A 105 -2.05 44.59 -25.74
C LEU A 105 -2.60 44.82 -27.16
#